data_AF-A0A3M1BDQ1-F1
#
_entry.id   AF-A0A3M1BDQ1-F1
#
_cell.length_a   1.000
_cell.length_b   1.000
_cell.length_c   1.000
_cell.angle_alpha   90.00
_cell.angle_beta   90.00
_cell.angle_gamma   90.00
#
_symmetry.space_group_name_H-M   'P 1'
#
loop_
_entity.id
_entity.type
_entity.pdbx_description
1 polymer ?
#
loop_
_entity_poly.entity_id
_entity_poly.type
_entity_poly.pdbx_seq_one_letter_code
_entity_poly.pdbx_strand_id
1 'polypeptide(L)'
;MDNLLRDYGRGCARYALFFFLALLLIFGVFSLPQVIAWIMQRGWQPRLTVWGMALFLLVLGLVGNGALILRQQFRRRVIRLGDILAAWEIKGEALSRSAHRFQGKVRGRTVTLTLQRGEPLEVHVQARLNTHAAILFKSDLERSGGILPHYQEITMPGTRYRHLGIFADDDEWLKAVLASQSAREAVLELMRVHSAYETRRLLLRPDGLHFLVQRLPLAALTHQEVERWLEGLNTLLRAIASLPPARQITRAIPLPDLPTPPSRQARLSPLFIAYGCSLIALAASCLWAFLALARVLQVH
;
A
#
# COMPACT_ATOMS: atom_id res chain seq x y z
N MET A 1 10.87 -13.21 10.11
CA MET A 1 11.34 -11.98 9.43
C MET A 1 11.92 -12.28 8.04
N ASP A 2 12.47 -13.47 7.80
CA ASP A 2 13.12 -13.82 6.53
C ASP A 2 12.17 -14.04 5.34
N ASN A 3 10.95 -14.52 5.57
CA ASN A 3 9.97 -14.69 4.48
C ASN A 3 9.44 -13.35 3.94
N LEU A 4 9.31 -12.34 4.82
CA LEU A 4 8.98 -10.97 4.43
C LEU A 4 10.05 -10.36 3.54
N LEU A 5 11.34 -10.54 3.86
CA LEU A 5 12.46 -10.09 3.03
C LEU A 5 12.50 -10.80 1.67
N ARG A 6 12.13 -12.08 1.61
CA ARG A 6 12.15 -12.90 0.38
C ARG A 6 11.06 -12.50 -0.60
N ASP A 7 9.86 -12.23 -0.12
CA ASP A 7 8.75 -11.77 -0.98
C ASP A 7 8.87 -10.28 -1.32
N TYR A 8 9.49 -9.47 -0.44
CA TYR A 8 9.92 -8.10 -0.74
C TYR A 8 10.95 -8.06 -1.87
N GLY A 9 11.90 -9.00 -1.86
CA GLY A 9 12.95 -9.13 -2.88
C GLY A 9 12.39 -9.44 -4.27
N ARG A 10 11.37 -10.31 -4.37
CA ARG A 10 10.79 -10.72 -5.66
C ARG A 10 10.02 -9.60 -6.37
N GLY A 11 9.31 -8.75 -5.62
CA GLY A 11 8.61 -7.59 -6.18
C GLY A 11 9.58 -6.50 -6.69
N CYS A 12 10.60 -6.18 -5.89
CA CYS A 12 11.66 -5.26 -6.28
C CYS A 12 12.50 -5.78 -7.44
N ALA A 13 12.84 -7.08 -7.46
CA ALA A 13 13.61 -7.68 -8.55
C ALA A 13 12.86 -7.60 -9.88
N ARG A 14 11.54 -7.80 -9.90
CA ARG A 14 10.75 -7.65 -11.13
C ARG A 14 10.71 -6.22 -11.65
N TYR A 15 10.46 -5.23 -10.79
CA TYR A 15 10.49 -3.82 -11.23
C TYR A 15 11.89 -3.37 -11.66
N ALA A 16 12.92 -3.77 -10.92
CA ALA A 16 14.31 -3.53 -11.29
C ALA A 16 14.65 -4.18 -12.65
N LEU A 17 14.20 -5.42 -12.86
CA LEU A 17 14.37 -6.14 -14.11
C LEU A 17 13.64 -5.45 -15.26
N PHE A 18 12.38 -5.07 -15.09
CA PHE A 18 11.62 -4.34 -16.13
C PHE A 18 12.23 -2.98 -16.44
N PHE A 19 12.70 -2.26 -15.43
CA PHE A 19 13.36 -0.98 -15.60
C PHE A 19 14.72 -1.15 -16.32
N PHE A 20 15.50 -2.15 -15.93
CA PHE A 20 16.77 -2.50 -16.55
C PHE A 20 16.57 -2.96 -18.01
N LEU A 21 15.56 -3.79 -18.28
CA LEU A 21 15.17 -4.18 -19.63
C LEU A 21 14.71 -2.98 -20.45
N ALA A 22 13.90 -2.07 -19.89
CA ALA A 22 13.48 -0.86 -20.57
C ALA A 22 14.67 0.04 -20.90
N LEU A 23 15.61 0.21 -19.96
CA LEU A 23 16.86 0.94 -20.17
C LEU A 23 17.71 0.29 -21.27
N LEU A 24 17.90 -1.03 -21.22
CA LEU A 24 18.62 -1.79 -22.25
C LEU A 24 17.97 -1.69 -23.61
N LEU A 25 16.64 -1.71 -23.67
CA LEU A 25 15.89 -1.65 -24.92
C LEU A 25 15.96 -0.24 -25.50
N ILE A 26 15.80 0.81 -24.68
CA ILE A 26 15.98 2.20 -25.12
C ILE A 26 17.42 2.41 -25.57
N PHE A 27 18.41 2.03 -24.74
CA PHE A 27 19.81 2.17 -25.08
C PHE A 27 20.17 1.38 -26.34
N GLY A 28 19.70 0.15 -26.47
CA GLY A 28 19.88 -0.70 -27.64
C GLY A 28 19.29 -0.09 -28.90
N VAL A 29 18.01 0.32 -28.86
CA VAL A 29 17.30 0.93 -30.01
C VAL A 29 17.97 2.22 -30.48
N PHE A 30 18.60 3.00 -29.59
CA PHE A 30 19.29 4.24 -29.97
C PHE A 30 20.78 4.07 -30.29
N SER A 31 21.48 3.15 -29.63
CA SER A 31 22.91 2.90 -29.87
C SER A 31 23.16 2.03 -31.10
N LEU A 32 22.30 1.03 -31.39
CA LEU A 32 22.45 0.15 -32.55
C LEU A 32 22.51 0.91 -33.88
N PRO A 33 21.60 1.85 -34.19
CA PRO A 33 21.66 2.60 -35.45
C PRO A 33 22.93 3.44 -35.59
N GLN A 34 23.45 3.96 -34.47
CA GLN A 34 24.69 4.74 -34.45
C GLN A 34 25.92 3.86 -34.69
N VAL A 35 25.96 2.67 -34.06
CA VAL A 35 27.01 1.67 -34.29
C VAL A 35 26.97 1.16 -35.72
N ILE A 36 25.79 0.89 -36.27
CA ILE A 36 25.61 0.45 -37.67
C ILE A 36 26.04 1.55 -38.65
N ALA A 37 25.64 2.81 -38.41
CA ALA A 37 26.05 3.93 -39.25
C ALA A 37 27.58 4.13 -39.24
N TRP A 38 28.20 4.00 -38.06
CA TRP A 38 29.65 4.05 -37.90
C TRP A 38 30.36 2.92 -38.66
N ILE A 39 29.88 1.67 -38.54
CA ILE A 39 30.42 0.52 -39.29
C ILE A 39 30.26 0.71 -40.81
N MET A 40 29.14 1.27 -41.25
CA MET A 40 28.85 1.49 -42.67
C MET A 40 29.56 2.72 -43.27
N GLN A 41 30.41 3.43 -42.50
CA GLN A 41 31.04 4.70 -42.89
C GLN A 41 30.05 5.76 -43.42
N ARG A 42 28.76 5.57 -43.15
CA ARG A 42 27.73 6.58 -43.38
C ARG A 42 27.90 7.57 -42.26
N GLY A 43 28.54 8.70 -42.58
CA GLY A 43 28.90 9.75 -41.64
C GLY A 43 27.85 9.99 -40.55
N TRP A 44 28.35 10.28 -39.36
CA TRP A 44 27.57 10.42 -38.14
C TRP A 44 26.37 11.34 -38.34
N GLN A 45 25.16 10.88 -37.97
CA GLN A 45 23.93 11.67 -38.12
C GLN A 45 23.55 12.33 -36.79
N PRO A 46 23.95 13.59 -36.53
CA PRO A 46 23.75 14.26 -35.24
C PRO A 46 22.27 14.38 -34.86
N ARG A 47 21.38 14.44 -35.85
CA ARG A 47 19.92 14.51 -35.63
C ARG A 47 19.40 13.30 -34.86
N LEU A 48 19.80 12.08 -35.25
CA LEU A 48 19.34 10.84 -34.58
C LEU A 48 19.84 10.77 -33.13
N THR A 49 21.05 11.23 -32.87
CA THR A 49 21.65 11.26 -31.52
C THR A 49 20.90 12.22 -30.61
N VAL A 50 20.58 13.42 -31.10
CA VAL A 50 19.82 14.43 -30.34
C VAL A 50 18.42 13.90 -29.99
N TRP A 51 17.72 13.28 -30.95
CA TRP A 51 16.40 12.69 -30.70
C TRP A 51 16.45 11.53 -29.69
N GLY A 52 17.46 10.66 -29.77
CA GLY A 52 17.64 9.59 -28.81
C GLY A 52 17.93 10.07 -27.40
N MET A 53 18.78 11.09 -27.26
CA MET A 53 19.04 11.73 -25.97
C MET A 53 17.78 12.39 -25.40
N ALA A 54 17.03 13.11 -26.24
CA ALA A 54 15.78 13.74 -25.83
C ALA A 54 14.75 12.71 -25.34
N LEU A 55 14.58 11.58 -26.05
CA LEU A 55 13.66 10.52 -25.62
C LEU A 55 14.12 9.84 -24.33
N PHE A 56 15.43 9.59 -24.19
CA PHE A 56 16.01 9.04 -22.96
C PHE A 56 15.74 9.94 -21.74
N LEU A 57 16.00 11.25 -21.87
CA LEU A 57 15.72 12.22 -20.81
C LEU A 57 14.23 12.32 -20.50
N LEU A 58 13.36 12.22 -21.51
CA LEU A 58 11.92 12.21 -21.33
C LEU A 58 11.45 10.99 -20.53
N VAL A 59 11.93 9.78 -20.87
CA VAL A 59 11.59 8.55 -20.13
C VAL A 59 12.11 8.62 -18.69
N LEU A 60 13.34 9.10 -18.51
CA LEU A 60 13.93 9.28 -17.19
C LEU A 60 13.15 10.28 -16.34
N GLY A 61 12.71 11.39 -16.95
CA GLY A 61 11.83 12.39 -16.34
C GLY A 61 10.48 11.82 -15.94
N LEU A 62 9.84 11.02 -16.80
CA LEU A 62 8.57 10.36 -16.49
C LEU A 62 8.68 9.38 -15.31
N VAL A 63 9.74 8.57 -15.28
CA VAL A 63 9.97 7.61 -14.19
C VAL A 63 10.33 8.33 -12.88
N GLY A 64 11.19 9.35 -12.94
CA GLY A 64 11.57 10.18 -11.80
C GLY A 64 10.36 10.92 -11.19
N ASN A 65 9.51 11.50 -12.04
CA ASN A 65 8.29 12.19 -11.62
C ASN A 65 7.29 11.24 -10.95
N GLY A 66 7.16 10.00 -11.42
CA GLY A 66 6.30 9.00 -10.79
C GLY A 66 6.65 8.77 -9.32
N ALA A 67 7.94 8.68 -8.99
CA ALA A 67 8.41 8.51 -7.61
C ALA A 67 8.06 9.72 -6.73
N LEU A 68 8.22 10.94 -7.25
CA LEU A 68 7.90 12.19 -6.57
C LEU A 68 6.40 12.30 -6.31
N ILE A 69 5.57 11.99 -7.31
CA ILE A 69 4.10 12.00 -7.17
C ILE A 69 3.68 11.04 -6.06
N LEU A 70 4.19 9.81 -6.04
CA LEU A 70 3.85 8.84 -4.99
C LEU A 70 4.28 9.31 -3.60
N ARG A 71 5.48 9.89 -3.47
CA ARG A 71 5.96 10.46 -2.21
C ARG A 71 5.08 11.62 -1.74
N GLN A 72 4.69 12.50 -2.66
CA GLN A 72 3.84 13.64 -2.37
C GLN A 72 2.43 13.19 -1.96
N GLN A 73 1.87 12.18 -2.63
CA GLN A 73 0.57 11.59 -2.27
C GLN A 73 0.59 11.00 -0.85
N PHE A 74 1.65 10.27 -0.47
CA PHE A 74 1.80 9.77 0.90
C PHE A 74 1.91 10.91 1.91
N ARG A 75 2.74 11.93 1.64
CA ARG A 75 2.88 13.09 2.52
C ARG A 75 1.57 13.83 2.72
N ARG A 76 0.79 14.03 1.64
CA ARG A 76 -0.55 14.64 1.70
C ARG A 76 -1.51 13.83 2.57
N ARG A 77 -1.47 12.48 2.48
CA ARG A 77 -2.27 11.60 3.34
C ARG A 77 -1.88 11.74 4.81
N VAL A 78 -0.58 11.73 5.13
CA VAL A 78 -0.09 11.87 6.50
C VAL A 78 -0.52 13.21 7.10
N ILE A 79 -0.31 14.32 6.38
CA ILE A 79 -0.70 15.66 6.86
C ILE A 79 -2.20 15.72 7.09
N ARG A 80 -3.01 15.34 6.09
CA ARG A 80 -4.47 15.38 6.19
C ARG A 80 -5.00 14.49 7.31
N LEU A 81 -4.41 13.30 7.52
CA LEU A 81 -4.76 12.42 8.62
C LEU A 81 -4.37 13.05 9.96
N GLY A 82 -3.20 13.68 10.05
CA GLY A 82 -2.78 14.43 11.23
C GLY A 82 -3.72 15.59 11.57
N ASP A 83 -4.15 16.37 10.58
CA ASP A 83 -5.08 17.48 10.76
C ASP A 83 -6.45 17.00 11.26
N ILE A 84 -6.95 15.89 10.71
CA ILE A 84 -8.19 15.25 11.14
C ILE A 84 -8.04 14.73 12.58
N LEU A 85 -6.94 14.04 12.88
CA LEU A 85 -6.72 13.38 14.15
C LEU A 85 -6.37 14.35 15.30
N ALA A 86 -5.94 15.57 14.98
CA ALA A 86 -5.63 16.61 15.95
C ALA A 86 -6.83 16.96 16.84
N ALA A 87 -8.06 16.85 16.33
CA ALA A 87 -9.29 17.08 17.09
C ALA A 87 -9.49 16.12 18.26
N TRP A 88 -8.87 14.94 18.23
CA TRP A 88 -8.96 13.92 19.29
C TRP A 88 -7.67 13.77 20.10
N GLU A 89 -6.77 14.76 20.05
CA GLU A 89 -5.46 14.74 20.72
C GLU A 89 -4.59 13.53 20.33
N ILE A 90 -4.85 12.92 19.17
CA ILE A 90 -4.08 11.79 18.67
C ILE A 90 -2.81 12.34 18.02
N LYS A 91 -1.65 11.99 18.57
CA LYS A 91 -0.35 12.50 18.12
C LYS A 91 0.27 11.57 17.08
N GLY A 92 0.82 12.17 16.02
CA GLY A 92 1.55 11.46 14.97
C GLY A 92 3.05 11.36 15.25
N GLU A 93 3.64 10.19 15.03
CA GLU A 93 5.06 9.91 15.10
C GLU A 93 5.53 9.20 13.81
N ALA A 94 6.67 9.64 13.28
CA ALA A 94 7.30 9.01 12.13
C ALA A 94 8.10 7.77 12.55
N LEU A 95 7.56 6.58 12.29
CA LEU A 95 8.27 5.31 12.54
C LEU A 95 9.41 5.08 11.54
N SER A 96 9.22 5.49 10.29
CA SER A 96 10.24 5.38 9.24
C SER A 96 9.96 6.37 8.11
N ARG A 97 10.86 6.44 7.11
CA ARG A 97 10.62 7.24 5.88
C ARG A 97 9.34 6.86 5.13
N SER A 98 8.80 5.66 5.37
CA SER A 98 7.63 5.12 4.66
C SER A 98 6.47 4.75 5.58
N ALA A 99 6.55 5.03 6.88
CA ALA A 99 5.51 4.66 7.84
C ALA A 99 5.33 5.75 8.90
N HIS A 100 4.08 6.03 9.23
CA HIS A 100 3.68 6.97 10.25
C HIS A 100 2.65 6.31 11.16
N ARG A 101 2.79 6.53 12.47
CA ARG A 101 1.86 6.00 13.48
C ARG A 101 1.22 7.19 14.18
N PHE A 102 -0.09 7.13 14.35
CA PHE A 102 -0.85 8.07 15.14
C PHE A 102 -1.38 7.35 16.37
N GLN A 103 -1.14 7.86 17.56
CA GLN A 103 -1.58 7.21 18.79
C GLN A 103 -2.24 8.21 19.73
N GLY A 104 -3.35 7.80 20.33
CA GLY A 104 -4.05 8.58 21.35
C GLY A 104 -5.12 7.77 22.04
N LYS A 105 -6.01 8.45 22.76
CA LYS A 105 -7.13 7.82 23.48
C LYS A 105 -8.46 8.35 22.97
N VAL A 106 -9.36 7.45 22.62
CA VAL A 106 -10.74 7.79 22.22
C VAL A 106 -11.69 7.06 23.14
N ARG A 107 -12.56 7.79 23.84
CA ARG A 107 -13.51 7.24 24.83
C ARG A 107 -12.82 6.29 25.84
N GLY A 108 -11.63 6.66 26.30
CA GLY A 108 -10.85 5.91 27.29
C GLY A 108 -10.05 4.71 26.76
N ARG A 109 -10.14 4.39 25.46
CA ARG A 109 -9.39 3.29 24.83
C ARG A 109 -8.24 3.80 23.99
N THR A 110 -7.11 3.11 24.03
CA THR A 110 -5.97 3.39 23.15
C THR A 110 -6.35 3.08 21.72
N VAL A 111 -6.20 4.06 20.84
CA VAL A 111 -6.38 3.91 19.40
C VAL A 111 -5.05 4.21 18.72
N THR A 112 -4.62 3.30 17.85
CA THR A 112 -3.41 3.43 17.05
C THR A 112 -3.79 3.37 15.58
N LEU A 113 -3.48 4.41 14.81
CA LEU A 113 -3.62 4.40 13.36
C LEU A 113 -2.23 4.30 12.73
N THR A 114 -1.99 3.25 11.94
CA THR A 114 -0.73 3.05 11.25
C THR A 114 -0.95 3.25 9.75
N LEU A 115 -0.22 4.19 9.17
CA LEU A 115 -0.19 4.44 7.74
C LEU A 115 1.19 4.11 7.19
N GLN A 116 1.27 3.09 6.35
CA GLN A 116 2.49 2.69 5.65
C GLN A 116 2.31 2.80 4.14
N ARG A 117 3.35 3.25 3.43
CA ARG A 117 3.32 3.42 1.98
C ARG A 117 3.08 2.06 1.29
N GLY A 118 2.01 1.99 0.51
CA GLY A 118 1.62 0.80 -0.24
C GLY A 118 0.79 -0.22 0.56
N GLU A 119 0.74 -0.06 1.88
CA GLU A 119 -0.04 -0.90 2.79
C GLU A 119 -1.41 -0.27 3.10
N PRO A 120 -2.39 -1.06 3.57
CA PRO A 120 -3.63 -0.50 4.08
C PRO A 120 -3.39 0.47 5.24
N LEU A 121 -4.26 1.47 5.37
CA LEU A 121 -4.40 2.21 6.61
C LEU A 121 -4.97 1.25 7.65
N GLU A 122 -4.25 1.05 8.74
CA GLU A 122 -4.68 0.22 9.85
C GLU A 122 -5.17 1.11 10.99
N VAL A 123 -6.39 0.86 11.47
CA VAL A 123 -6.95 1.45 12.69
C VAL A 123 -7.07 0.33 13.72
N HIS A 124 -6.23 0.38 14.73
CA HIS A 124 -6.21 -0.58 15.84
C HIS A 124 -6.83 0.06 17.08
N VAL A 125 -7.86 -0.58 17.63
CA VAL A 125 -8.45 -0.22 18.92
C VAL A 125 -8.11 -1.31 19.91
N GLN A 126 -7.34 -0.95 20.93
CA GLN A 126 -6.86 -1.91 21.93
C GLN A 126 -8.03 -2.48 22.73
N ALA A 127 -8.12 -3.81 22.77
CA ALA A 127 -9.07 -4.56 23.57
C ALA A 127 -8.49 -5.93 23.89
N ARG A 128 -8.87 -6.51 25.03
CA ARG A 128 -8.49 -7.89 25.36
C ARG A 128 -9.56 -8.83 24.82
N LEU A 129 -9.24 -9.49 23.71
CA LEU A 129 -10.06 -10.55 23.13
C LEU A 129 -9.34 -11.88 23.34
N ASN A 130 -10.07 -13.00 23.33
CA ASN A 130 -9.50 -14.33 23.47
C ASN A 130 -9.81 -15.24 22.26
N THR A 131 -10.30 -14.66 21.17
CA THR A 131 -10.71 -15.34 19.94
C THR A 131 -10.27 -14.52 18.73
N HIS A 132 -10.25 -15.14 17.55
CA HIS A 132 -10.13 -14.43 16.29
C HIS A 132 -11.43 -14.43 15.50
N ALA A 133 -11.61 -13.34 14.75
CA ALA A 133 -12.61 -13.27 13.70
C ALA A 133 -12.13 -12.36 12.56
N ALA A 134 -12.64 -12.60 11.36
CA ALA A 134 -12.38 -11.78 10.20
C ALA A 134 -13.67 -11.54 9.42
N ILE A 135 -13.92 -10.29 9.07
CA ILE A 135 -15.00 -9.86 8.18
C ILE A 135 -14.36 -9.10 7.02
N LEU A 136 -14.52 -9.61 5.82
CA LEU A 136 -13.96 -9.01 4.61
C LEU A 136 -14.88 -9.24 3.40
N PHE A 137 -14.61 -8.61 2.27
CA PHE A 137 -15.37 -8.85 1.04
C PHE A 137 -15.04 -10.21 0.43
N LYS A 138 -16.05 -10.92 -0.09
CA LYS A 138 -15.84 -12.19 -0.80
C LYS A 138 -14.95 -12.04 -2.04
N SER A 139 -15.08 -10.91 -2.75
CA SER A 139 -14.20 -10.57 -3.88
C SER A 139 -12.72 -10.50 -3.49
N ASP A 140 -12.39 -10.20 -2.24
CA ASP A 140 -11.02 -10.18 -1.76
C ASP A 140 -10.49 -11.59 -1.43
N LEU A 141 -11.36 -12.52 -1.06
CA LEU A 141 -11.03 -13.94 -0.89
C LEU A 141 -10.70 -14.59 -2.24
N GLU A 142 -11.55 -14.33 -3.24
CA GLU A 142 -11.36 -14.83 -4.60
C GLU A 142 -10.05 -14.32 -5.20
N ARG A 143 -9.75 -13.02 -5.05
CA ARG A 143 -8.48 -12.43 -5.49
C ARG A 143 -7.26 -12.95 -4.74
N SER A 144 -7.43 -13.35 -3.48
CA SER A 144 -6.33 -13.92 -2.69
C SER A 144 -6.15 -15.42 -2.95
N GLY A 145 -7.03 -16.08 -3.70
CA GLY A 145 -6.92 -17.52 -3.99
C GLY A 145 -7.36 -18.42 -2.83
N GLY A 146 -8.30 -17.94 -1.99
CA GLY A 146 -8.96 -18.78 -0.98
C GLY A 146 -8.12 -19.07 0.28
N ILE A 147 -7.23 -18.16 0.69
CA ILE A 147 -6.19 -18.37 1.72
C ILE A 147 -6.72 -18.49 3.17
N LEU A 148 -8.02 -18.72 3.37
CA LEU A 148 -8.57 -19.15 4.65
C LEU A 148 -9.07 -20.61 4.60
N PRO A 149 -8.25 -21.60 4.16
CA PRO A 149 -8.71 -22.98 4.00
C PRO A 149 -9.10 -23.66 5.33
N HIS A 150 -8.76 -23.06 6.48
CA HIS A 150 -9.04 -23.60 7.81
C HIS A 150 -10.30 -23.00 8.45
N TYR A 151 -10.88 -21.96 7.85
CA TYR A 151 -12.05 -21.30 8.41
C TYR A 151 -13.29 -21.60 7.58
N GLN A 152 -14.33 -22.10 8.24
CA GLN A 152 -15.64 -22.23 7.61
C GLN A 152 -16.31 -20.86 7.58
N GLU A 153 -16.87 -20.50 6.41
CA GLU A 153 -17.59 -19.23 6.29
C GLU A 153 -18.89 -19.30 7.08
N ILE A 154 -19.09 -18.34 7.99
CA ILE A 154 -20.31 -18.20 8.77
C ILE A 154 -21.42 -17.63 7.88
N THR A 155 -22.49 -18.41 7.72
CA THR A 155 -23.68 -17.93 7.00
C THR A 155 -24.52 -17.05 7.93
N MET A 156 -24.61 -15.77 7.60
CA MET A 156 -25.48 -14.81 8.30
C MET A 156 -26.87 -14.72 7.65
N PRO A 157 -27.95 -14.61 8.44
CA PRO A 157 -29.29 -14.43 7.89
C PRO A 157 -29.44 -13.05 7.22
N GLY A 158 -30.11 -13.04 6.07
CA GLY A 158 -30.45 -11.83 5.31
C GLY A 158 -29.50 -11.50 4.16
N THR A 159 -29.98 -10.66 3.23
CA THR A 159 -29.25 -10.33 1.98
C THR A 159 -28.13 -9.31 2.17
N ARG A 160 -28.09 -8.58 3.29
CA ARG A 160 -27.11 -7.50 3.53
C ARG A 160 -25.67 -8.00 3.69
N TYR A 161 -25.47 -9.25 4.13
CA TYR A 161 -24.13 -9.85 4.31
C TYR A 161 -23.64 -10.64 3.11
N ARG A 162 -24.43 -10.78 2.04
CA ARG A 162 -24.15 -11.73 0.94
C ARG A 162 -22.80 -11.50 0.25
N HIS A 163 -22.30 -10.27 0.29
CA HIS A 163 -21.03 -9.85 -0.31
C HIS A 163 -19.84 -9.92 0.66
N LEU A 164 -20.09 -10.22 1.94
CA LEU A 164 -19.07 -10.34 2.99
C LEU A 164 -18.79 -11.82 3.26
N GLY A 165 -17.52 -12.17 3.41
CA GLY A 165 -17.07 -13.41 4.02
C GLY A 165 -16.80 -13.14 5.49
N ILE A 166 -17.42 -13.95 6.35
CA ILE A 166 -17.33 -13.84 7.81
C ILE A 166 -16.74 -15.14 8.33
N PHE A 167 -15.71 -15.03 9.15
CA PHE A 167 -14.96 -16.16 9.70
C PHE A 167 -14.70 -15.92 11.18
N ALA A 168 -14.77 -16.95 12.00
CA ALA A 168 -14.39 -16.88 13.41
C ALA A 168 -13.74 -18.20 13.85
N ASP A 169 -12.97 -18.15 14.94
CA ASP A 169 -12.64 -19.38 15.68
C ASP A 169 -13.89 -19.86 16.46
N ASP A 170 -14.68 -18.93 17.01
CA ASP A 170 -15.92 -19.19 17.75
C ASP A 170 -17.13 -18.62 16.99
N ASP A 171 -17.71 -19.43 16.11
CA ASP A 171 -18.83 -19.06 15.23
C ASP A 171 -20.06 -18.58 16.00
N GLU A 172 -20.43 -19.31 17.05
CA GLU A 172 -21.62 -19.00 17.86
C GLU A 172 -21.43 -17.71 18.65
N TRP A 173 -20.22 -17.46 19.15
CA TRP A 173 -19.89 -16.19 19.79
C TRP A 173 -19.99 -15.02 18.80
N LEU A 174 -19.42 -15.13 17.59
CA LEU A 174 -19.50 -14.05 16.62
C LEU A 174 -20.95 -13.83 16.13
N LYS A 175 -21.72 -14.91 15.94
CA LYS A 175 -23.17 -14.81 15.66
C LYS A 175 -23.90 -14.09 16.78
N ALA A 176 -23.58 -14.34 18.04
CA ALA A 176 -24.17 -13.64 19.18
C ALA A 176 -23.79 -12.15 19.20
N VAL A 177 -22.53 -11.80 18.92
CA VAL A 177 -22.09 -10.40 18.76
C VAL A 177 -22.89 -9.72 17.65
N LEU A 178 -23.02 -10.38 16.51
CA LEU A 178 -23.76 -9.89 15.34
C LEU A 178 -25.28 -10.11 15.45
N ALA A 179 -25.81 -10.65 16.54
CA ALA A 179 -27.25 -10.67 16.79
C ALA A 179 -27.74 -9.27 17.21
N SER A 180 -26.87 -8.49 17.85
CA SER A 180 -27.14 -7.10 18.22
C SER A 180 -27.31 -6.22 16.98
N GLN A 181 -28.44 -5.50 16.90
CA GLN A 181 -28.70 -4.57 15.80
C GLN A 181 -27.60 -3.52 15.65
N SER A 182 -27.14 -2.94 16.75
CA SER A 182 -26.11 -1.89 16.73
C SER A 182 -24.76 -2.42 16.25
N ALA A 183 -24.40 -3.66 16.59
CA ALA A 183 -23.18 -4.31 16.09
C ALA A 183 -23.28 -4.58 14.59
N ARG A 184 -24.43 -5.07 14.12
CA ARG A 184 -24.67 -5.31 12.69
C ARG A 184 -24.55 -4.04 11.86
N GLU A 185 -25.22 -2.97 12.29
CA GLU A 185 -25.18 -1.68 11.60
C GLU A 185 -23.76 -1.09 11.61
N ALA A 186 -23.04 -1.19 12.74
CA ALA A 186 -21.66 -0.76 12.82
C ALA A 186 -20.75 -1.53 11.84
N VAL A 187 -20.89 -2.85 11.72
CA VAL A 187 -20.13 -3.65 10.75
C VAL A 187 -20.48 -3.24 9.32
N LEU A 188 -21.76 -3.11 8.99
CA LEU A 188 -22.16 -2.73 7.63
C LEU A 188 -21.66 -1.33 7.25
N GLU A 189 -21.71 -0.37 8.17
CA GLU A 189 -21.19 0.99 7.94
C GLU A 189 -19.66 1.00 7.85
N LEU A 190 -18.96 0.26 8.71
CA LEU A 190 -17.50 0.09 8.61
C LEU A 190 -17.11 -0.53 7.28
N MET A 191 -17.89 -1.47 6.75
CA MET A 191 -17.61 -2.11 5.48
C MET A 191 -18.08 -1.31 4.26
N ARG A 192 -18.75 -0.15 4.42
CA ARG A 192 -19.22 0.68 3.30
C ARG A 192 -18.06 1.33 2.53
N VAL A 193 -17.87 0.98 1.27
CA VAL A 193 -16.77 1.53 0.42
C VAL A 193 -17.16 2.82 -0.31
N HIS A 194 -16.19 3.70 -0.58
CA HIS A 194 -16.40 4.91 -1.40
C HIS A 194 -16.07 4.69 -2.88
N SER A 195 -15.36 3.62 -3.22
CA SER A 195 -14.99 3.31 -4.61
C SER A 195 -14.93 1.81 -4.87
N ALA A 196 -15.11 1.41 -6.13
CA ALA A 196 -15.06 0.00 -6.55
C ALA A 196 -13.68 -0.68 -6.33
N TYR A 197 -12.63 0.11 -6.10
CA TYR A 197 -11.26 -0.40 -5.88
C TYR A 197 -10.84 -0.38 -4.42
N GLU A 198 -11.63 0.24 -3.54
CA GLU A 198 -11.39 0.25 -2.12
C GLU A 198 -11.72 -1.11 -1.52
N THR A 199 -10.88 -1.55 -0.60
CA THR A 199 -11.13 -2.79 0.15
C THR A 199 -11.03 -2.51 1.63
N ARG A 200 -11.92 -3.15 2.39
CA ARG A 200 -11.97 -3.02 3.84
C ARG A 200 -11.94 -4.39 4.46
N ARG A 201 -11.27 -4.50 5.60
CA ARG A 201 -11.24 -5.73 6.40
C ARG A 201 -11.35 -5.35 7.86
N LEU A 202 -12.16 -6.10 8.58
CA LEU A 202 -12.34 -5.97 10.01
C LEU A 202 -11.83 -7.27 10.63
N LEU A 203 -10.78 -7.18 11.44
CA LEU A 203 -10.15 -8.31 12.09
C LEU A 203 -10.26 -8.15 13.60
N LEU A 204 -10.72 -9.19 14.28
CA LEU A 204 -10.69 -9.31 15.72
C LEU A 204 -9.51 -10.23 16.05
N ARG A 205 -8.61 -9.74 16.89
CA ARG A 205 -7.40 -10.43 17.33
C ARG A 205 -7.28 -10.31 18.86
N PRO A 206 -6.52 -11.17 19.52
CA PRO A 206 -6.39 -11.13 20.98
C PRO A 206 -5.95 -9.78 21.55
N ASP A 207 -5.18 -9.00 20.78
CA ASP A 207 -4.68 -7.66 21.14
C ASP A 207 -5.67 -6.52 20.83
N GLY A 208 -6.73 -6.80 20.07
CA GLY A 208 -7.82 -5.87 19.87
C GLY A 208 -8.52 -5.99 18.53
N LEU A 209 -9.03 -4.86 18.07
CA LEU A 209 -9.84 -4.78 16.88
C LEU A 209 -9.10 -3.96 15.83
N HIS A 210 -8.86 -4.56 14.66
CA HIS A 210 -8.09 -3.98 13.57
C HIS A 210 -9.01 -3.74 12.38
N PHE A 211 -9.06 -2.50 11.93
CA PHE A 211 -9.79 -2.10 10.74
C PHE A 211 -8.80 -1.65 9.68
N LEU A 212 -8.70 -2.43 8.61
CA LEU A 212 -7.76 -2.23 7.51
C LEU A 212 -8.52 -1.63 6.33
N VAL A 213 -8.06 -0.48 5.86
CA VAL A 213 -8.62 0.23 4.70
C VAL A 213 -7.55 0.35 3.62
N GLN A 214 -7.72 -0.36 2.50
CA GLN A 214 -6.82 -0.29 1.36
C GLN A 214 -7.39 0.60 0.26
N ARG A 215 -6.50 1.33 -0.43
CA ARG A 215 -6.84 2.15 -1.61
C ARG A 215 -7.87 3.25 -1.37
N LEU A 216 -8.08 3.66 -0.12
CA LEU A 216 -8.92 4.81 0.22
C LEU A 216 -8.47 6.06 -0.58
N PRO A 217 -9.35 6.71 -1.35
CA PRO A 217 -9.01 7.94 -2.04
C PRO A 217 -8.82 9.09 -1.03
N LEU A 218 -7.85 9.98 -1.30
CA LEU A 218 -7.54 11.09 -0.39
C LEU A 218 -8.76 11.99 -0.13
N ALA A 219 -9.63 12.16 -1.13
CA ALA A 219 -10.85 12.95 -1.01
C ALA A 219 -11.86 12.36 -0.01
N ALA A 220 -11.92 11.03 0.12
CA ALA A 220 -12.80 10.34 1.07
C ALA A 220 -12.28 10.38 2.51
N LEU A 221 -10.98 10.65 2.71
CA LEU A 221 -10.41 10.82 4.03
C LEU A 221 -10.86 12.16 4.62
N THR A 222 -11.94 12.12 5.39
CA THR A 222 -12.58 13.29 6.02
C THR A 222 -12.72 13.07 7.52
N HIS A 223 -12.90 14.14 8.29
CA HIS A 223 -13.15 14.06 9.73
C HIS A 223 -14.37 13.18 10.04
N GLN A 224 -15.49 13.43 9.36
CA GLN A 224 -16.73 12.68 9.54
C GLN A 224 -16.57 11.19 9.25
N GLU A 225 -15.77 10.82 8.25
CA GLU A 225 -15.55 9.42 7.91
C GLU A 225 -14.68 8.71 8.97
N VAL A 226 -13.60 9.34 9.43
CA VAL A 226 -12.76 8.78 10.52
C VAL A 226 -13.56 8.67 11.81
N GLU A 227 -14.39 9.66 12.12
CA GLU A 227 -15.28 9.65 13.28
C GLU A 227 -16.28 8.48 13.22
N ARG A 228 -16.95 8.28 12.06
CA ARG A 228 -17.83 7.13 11.83
C ARG A 228 -17.10 5.81 12.03
N TRP A 229 -15.86 5.69 11.58
CA TRP A 229 -15.07 4.49 11.82
C TRP A 229 -14.86 4.28 13.32
N LEU A 230 -14.33 5.28 14.03
CA LEU A 230 -14.06 5.17 15.46
C LEU A 230 -15.33 4.88 16.28
N GLU A 231 -16.46 5.45 15.90
CA GLU A 231 -17.75 5.16 16.52
C GLU A 231 -18.25 3.73 16.22
N GLY A 232 -18.12 3.28 14.98
CA GLY A 232 -18.45 1.91 14.58
C GLY A 232 -17.61 0.88 15.35
N LEU A 233 -16.28 1.08 15.42
CA LEU A 233 -15.36 0.21 16.16
C LEU A 233 -15.70 0.18 17.66
N ASN A 234 -16.01 1.34 18.24
CA ASN A 234 -16.42 1.42 19.64
C ASN A 234 -17.77 0.76 19.92
N THR A 235 -18.72 0.88 19.01
CA THR A 235 -20.04 0.23 19.10
C THR A 235 -19.90 -1.28 19.05
N LEU A 236 -19.06 -1.79 18.14
CA LEU A 236 -18.76 -3.21 18.06
C LEU A 236 -18.07 -3.73 19.33
N LEU A 237 -17.09 -3.00 19.86
CA LEU A 237 -16.44 -3.36 21.12
C LEU A 237 -17.38 -3.30 22.34
N ARG A 238 -18.39 -2.43 22.34
CA ARG A 238 -19.42 -2.41 23.39
C ARG A 238 -20.30 -3.67 23.31
N ALA A 239 -20.69 -4.08 22.10
CA ALA A 239 -21.44 -5.32 21.90
C ALA A 239 -20.62 -6.54 22.33
N ILE A 240 -19.33 -6.60 21.97
CA ILE A 240 -18.42 -7.65 22.40
C ILE A 240 -18.30 -7.70 23.93
N ALA A 241 -18.12 -6.55 24.59
CA ALA A 241 -17.99 -6.47 26.04
C ALA A 241 -19.28 -6.83 26.81
N SER A 242 -20.45 -6.77 26.15
CA SER A 242 -21.74 -7.16 26.75
C SER A 242 -21.98 -8.67 26.77
N LEU A 243 -21.15 -9.44 26.07
CA LEU A 243 -21.24 -10.90 25.99
C LEU A 243 -20.17 -11.54 26.87
N PRO A 244 -20.40 -12.79 27.32
CA PRO A 244 -19.34 -13.57 27.93
C PRO A 244 -18.16 -13.71 26.94
N PRO A 245 -16.92 -13.85 27.46
CA PRO A 245 -15.76 -14.09 26.61
C PRO A 245 -15.97 -15.34 25.75
N ALA A 246 -15.37 -15.37 24.56
CA ALA A 246 -15.47 -16.51 23.66
C ALA A 246 -14.97 -17.79 24.34
N ARG A 247 -15.59 -18.93 24.03
CA ARG A 247 -15.27 -20.20 24.69
C ARG A 247 -14.01 -20.80 24.12
N GLN A 248 -13.80 -20.66 22.81
CA GLN A 248 -12.56 -21.07 22.17
C GLN A 248 -11.49 -20.03 22.42
N ILE A 249 -10.55 -20.38 23.31
CA ILE A 249 -9.39 -19.55 23.61
C ILE A 249 -8.31 -19.87 22.57
N THR A 250 -8.15 -18.98 21.62
CA THR A 250 -7.06 -19.08 20.66
C THR A 250 -5.84 -18.41 21.29
N ARG A 251 -4.73 -19.17 21.43
CA ARG A 251 -3.44 -18.54 21.71
C ARG A 251 -3.17 -17.49 20.62
N ALA A 252 -2.35 -16.48 20.90
CA ALA A 252 -1.91 -15.50 19.91
C ALA A 252 -1.00 -16.15 18.84
N ILE A 253 -1.54 -17.13 18.12
CA ILE A 253 -1.06 -17.58 16.84
C ILE A 253 -1.68 -16.55 15.90
N PRO A 254 -0.86 -15.75 15.19
CA PRO A 254 -1.40 -14.78 14.26
C PRO A 254 -2.31 -15.54 13.28
N LEU A 255 -3.54 -15.05 13.08
CA LEU A 255 -4.29 -15.39 11.86
C LEU A 255 -3.27 -15.33 10.72
N PRO A 256 -3.13 -16.36 9.87
CA PRO A 256 -2.19 -16.30 8.76
C PRO A 256 -2.43 -14.97 8.07
N ASP A 257 -1.39 -14.11 8.06
CA ASP A 257 -1.49 -12.77 7.51
C ASP A 257 -2.07 -12.95 6.10
N LEU A 258 -3.37 -12.64 5.94
CA LEU A 258 -4.04 -12.70 4.66
C LEU A 258 -3.14 -11.89 3.73
N PRO A 259 -2.49 -12.51 2.74
CA PRO A 259 -1.46 -11.81 1.99
C PRO A 259 -2.09 -10.53 1.49
N THR A 260 -1.56 -9.41 1.95
CA THR A 260 -1.88 -8.14 1.33
C THR A 260 -1.49 -8.35 -0.12
N PRO A 261 -2.43 -8.19 -1.08
CA PRO A 261 -2.11 -8.41 -2.49
C PRO A 261 -0.84 -7.62 -2.76
N PRO A 262 0.23 -8.26 -3.29
CA PRO A 262 1.59 -7.75 -3.21
C PRO A 262 1.55 -6.29 -3.58
N SER A 263 1.85 -5.43 -2.61
CA SER A 263 1.71 -4.00 -2.76
C SER A 263 2.63 -3.62 -3.93
N ARG A 264 2.04 -3.32 -5.10
CA ARG A 264 2.77 -3.02 -6.35
C ARG A 264 3.69 -1.79 -6.21
N GLN A 265 3.66 -1.11 -5.07
CA GLN A 265 4.64 -0.11 -4.71
C GLN A 265 5.88 -0.79 -4.15
N ALA A 266 6.71 -1.29 -5.08
CA ALA A 266 8.13 -1.40 -4.84
C ALA A 266 8.59 -0.13 -4.11
N ARG A 267 9.24 -0.29 -2.94
CA ARG A 267 10.12 0.76 -2.42
C ARG A 267 11.09 1.05 -3.56
N LEU A 268 10.86 2.14 -4.29
CA LEU A 268 11.92 2.84 -5.00
C LEU A 268 12.87 3.29 -3.88
N SER A 269 13.82 2.41 -3.58
CA SER A 269 14.84 2.60 -2.58
C SER A 269 15.53 3.94 -2.85
N PRO A 270 16.11 4.60 -1.83
CA PRO A 270 16.98 5.74 -2.07
C PRO A 270 18.09 5.42 -3.09
N LEU A 271 18.44 4.15 -3.28
CA LEU A 271 19.31 3.68 -4.35
C LEU A 271 18.72 3.89 -5.75
N PHE A 272 17.40 3.77 -5.99
CA PHE A 272 16.81 4.09 -7.29
C PHE A 272 16.84 5.59 -7.60
N ILE A 273 16.64 6.44 -6.59
CA ILE A 273 16.78 7.89 -6.76
C ILE A 273 18.25 8.24 -6.97
N ALA A 274 19.16 7.67 -6.18
CA ALA A 274 20.60 7.86 -6.35
C ALA A 274 21.09 7.30 -7.71
N TYR A 275 20.56 6.18 -8.16
CA TYR A 275 20.89 5.54 -9.44
C TYR A 275 20.31 6.30 -10.63
N GLY A 276 19.08 6.84 -10.49
CA GLY A 276 18.51 7.78 -11.43
C GLY A 276 19.33 9.06 -11.53
N CYS A 277 19.69 9.66 -10.40
CA CYS A 277 20.56 10.83 -10.34
C CYS A 277 21.97 10.54 -10.89
N SER A 278 22.55 9.37 -10.62
CA SER A 278 23.84 8.98 -11.17
C SER A 278 23.77 8.72 -12.68
N LEU A 279 22.66 8.18 -13.19
CA LEU A 279 22.42 8.05 -14.63
C LEU A 279 22.24 9.41 -15.29
N ILE A 280 21.55 10.37 -14.66
CA ILE A 280 21.46 11.76 -15.13
C ILE A 280 22.86 12.39 -15.15
N ALA A 281 23.63 12.24 -14.07
CA ALA A 281 24.97 12.80 -13.97
C ALA A 281 25.93 12.17 -15.01
N LEU A 282 25.84 10.85 -15.22
CA LEU A 282 26.62 10.13 -16.23
C LEU A 282 26.22 10.59 -17.64
N ALA A 283 24.93 10.70 -17.94
CA ALA A 283 24.44 11.20 -19.23
C ALA A 283 24.89 12.64 -19.49
N ALA A 284 24.81 13.50 -18.47
CA ALA A 284 25.32 14.88 -18.55
C ALA A 284 26.83 14.93 -18.77
N SER A 285 27.60 14.07 -18.08
CA SER A 285 29.06 13.97 -18.23
C SER A 285 29.44 13.47 -19.62
N CYS A 286 28.74 12.47 -20.15
CA CYS A 286 28.92 11.97 -21.51
C CYS A 286 28.57 13.04 -22.55
N LEU A 287 27.49 13.81 -22.34
CA LEU A 287 27.11 14.93 -23.21
C LEU A 287 28.21 16.00 -23.22
N TRP A 288 28.77 16.33 -22.07
CA TRP A 288 29.81 17.35 -21.94
C TRP A 288 31.11 16.91 -22.61
N ALA A 289 31.55 15.67 -22.36
CA ALA A 289 32.71 15.07 -23.03
C ALA A 289 32.52 15.02 -24.56
N PHE A 290 31.31 14.69 -25.00
CA PHE A 290 30.96 14.67 -26.42
C PHE A 290 31.03 16.06 -27.07
N LEU A 291 30.48 17.09 -26.43
CA LEU A 291 30.55 18.47 -26.91
C LEU A 291 32.00 19.00 -26.93
N ALA A 292 32.81 18.62 -25.95
CA ALA A 292 34.23 18.96 -25.91
C ALA A 292 35.00 18.33 -27.07
N LEU A 293 34.77 17.03 -27.35
CA LEU A 293 35.41 16.33 -28.45
C LEU A 293 35.00 16.90 -29.81
N ALA A 294 33.71 17.22 -29.99
CA ALA A 294 33.20 17.83 -31.21
C ALA A 294 33.83 19.20 -31.47
N ARG A 295 34.08 20.00 -30.43
CA ARG A 295 34.83 21.27 -30.56
C ARG A 295 36.26 21.05 -31.00
N VAL A 296 36.97 20.05 -30.46
CA VAL A 296 38.35 19.76 -30.83
C VAL A 296 38.45 19.33 -32.30
N LEU A 297 37.50 18.50 -32.75
CA LEU A 297 37.44 18.01 -34.14
C LEU A 297 37.02 19.09 -35.16
N GLN A 298 36.41 20.20 -34.74
CA GLN A 298 36.11 21.33 -35.63
C GLN A 298 37.30 22.28 -35.84
N VAL A 299 38.38 22.10 -35.07
CA VAL A 299 39.59 22.95 -35.12
C VAL A 299 40.68 22.32 -36.02
N HIS A 300 40.45 21.13 -36.57
CA HIS A 300 41.30 20.44 -37.54
C HIS A 300 40.52 20.13 -38.81
#